data_AF-A0A1C6R065-F1
#
_entry.id   AF-A0A1C6R065-F1
#
_cell.length_a   1.000
_cell.length_b   1.000
_cell.length_c   1.000
_cell.angle_alpha   90.00
_cell.angle_beta   90.00
_cell.angle_gamma   90.00
#
_symmetry.space_group_name_H-M   'P 1'
#
loop_
_entity.id
_entity.type
_entity.pdbx_description
1 polymer ?
#
loop_
_entity_poly.entity_id
_entity_poly.type
_entity_poly.pdbx_seq_one_letter_code
_entity_poly.pdbx_strand_id
1 'polypeptide(L)'
;MTRHCACCGKPFAPRPQVPDQAYCSLPDCQRARKRQWQRAKLQSDPDYRINQRAAQQAWSQRNEDYWRNYRDVRPDYEQRNREQQRSRDARERDQAREADLAKMDVCRLPTGLYRITRHPAFSRQSGDSWVVEITPVAVTCPRKMDVSREDLIDAASIRP
;
A
#
# COMPACT_ATOMS: atom_id res chain seq x y z
N MET A 1 9.75 37.81 -8.50
CA MET A 1 10.57 36.91 -7.67
C MET A 1 10.52 35.51 -8.26
N THR A 2 11.67 34.91 -8.55
CA THR A 2 11.76 33.54 -9.10
C THR A 2 11.57 32.52 -7.99
N ARG A 3 10.75 31.48 -8.23
CA ARG A 3 10.54 30.34 -7.31
C ARG A 3 10.99 29.05 -7.97
N HIS A 4 11.26 28.02 -7.18
CA HIS A 4 11.60 26.68 -7.69
C HIS A 4 10.38 25.76 -7.68
N CYS A 5 10.19 25.00 -8.74
CA CYS A 5 9.05 24.10 -8.85
C CYS A 5 9.21 22.89 -7.91
N ALA A 6 8.19 22.62 -7.09
CA ALA A 6 8.17 21.46 -6.18
C ALA A 6 8.21 20.09 -6.88
N CYS A 7 7.92 20.02 -8.19
CA CYS A 7 7.95 18.77 -8.95
C CYS A 7 9.28 18.54 -9.69
N CYS A 8 9.77 19.54 -10.42
CA CYS A 8 10.93 19.36 -11.31
C CYS A 8 12.16 20.15 -10.86
N GLY A 9 12.07 20.92 -9.77
CA GLY A 9 13.15 21.75 -9.25
C GLY A 9 13.51 22.96 -10.10
N LYS A 10 12.97 23.10 -11.32
CA LYS A 10 13.33 24.20 -12.22
C LYS A 10 12.84 25.56 -11.69
N PRO A 11 13.63 26.64 -11.87
CA PRO A 11 13.17 27.99 -11.56
C PRO A 11 12.03 28.41 -12.49
N PHE A 12 11.05 29.14 -11.96
CA PHE A 12 9.95 29.71 -12.72
C PHE A 12 9.46 31.01 -12.08
N ALA A 13 8.78 31.85 -12.88
CA ALA A 13 8.10 33.04 -12.39
C ALA A 13 6.64 32.68 -12.01
N PRO A 14 6.23 32.82 -10.73
CA PRO A 14 4.84 32.68 -10.34
C PRO A 14 3.93 33.68 -11.07
N ARG A 15 2.69 33.28 -11.34
CA ARG A 15 1.69 34.21 -11.87
C ARG A 15 1.32 35.25 -10.81
N PRO A 16 1.17 36.54 -11.17
CA PRO A 16 0.79 37.58 -10.20
C PRO A 16 -0.51 37.28 -9.44
N GLN A 17 -1.46 36.59 -10.08
CA GLN A 17 -2.73 36.21 -9.46
C GLN A 17 -2.59 35.07 -8.44
N VAL A 18 -1.48 34.33 -8.46
CA VAL A 18 -1.22 33.18 -7.58
C VAL A 18 0.20 33.30 -7.05
N PRO A 19 0.46 34.24 -6.12
CA PRO A 19 1.81 34.45 -5.59
C PRO A 19 2.35 33.17 -4.94
N ASP A 20 1.48 32.33 -4.37
CA ASP A 20 1.84 31.06 -3.74
C ASP A 20 1.93 29.85 -4.67
N GLN A 21 2.09 30.09 -5.97
CA GLN A 21 2.30 29.02 -6.93
C GLN A 21 3.56 28.21 -6.57
N ALA A 22 3.39 26.91 -6.34
CA ALA A 22 4.47 25.96 -6.01
C ALA A 22 4.94 25.12 -7.21
N TYR A 23 4.17 25.09 -8.30
CA TYR A 23 4.44 24.26 -9.48
C TYR A 23 4.54 25.12 -10.73
N CYS A 24 5.55 24.87 -11.58
CA CYS A 24 5.67 25.53 -12.88
C CYS A 24 4.54 25.11 -13.84
N SER A 25 4.37 25.83 -14.94
CA SER A 25 3.30 25.61 -15.94
C SER A 25 3.45 24.34 -16.79
N LEU A 26 4.57 23.62 -16.67
CA LEU A 26 4.80 22.39 -17.45
C LEU A 26 3.69 21.35 -17.19
N PRO A 27 3.17 20.66 -18.22
CA PRO A 27 2.06 19.72 -18.07
C PRO A 27 2.33 18.65 -17.02
N ASP A 28 3.54 18.14 -16.94
CA ASP A 28 3.92 17.07 -16.00
C ASP A 28 3.85 17.54 -14.56
N CYS A 29 4.36 18.74 -14.30
CA CYS A 29 4.31 19.38 -12.99
C CYS A 29 2.88 19.74 -12.59
N GLN A 30 2.05 20.16 -13.54
CA GLN A 30 0.63 20.41 -13.28
C GLN A 30 -0.15 19.11 -13.00
N ARG A 31 0.18 18.02 -13.70
CA ARG A 31 -0.35 16.69 -13.40
C ARG A 31 0.08 16.23 -12.01
N ALA A 32 1.34 16.43 -11.63
CA ALA A 32 1.84 16.12 -10.30
C ALA A 32 1.10 16.92 -9.20
N ARG A 33 0.92 18.22 -9.40
CA ARG A 33 0.11 19.08 -8.50
C ARG A 33 -1.30 18.53 -8.31
N LYS A 34 -2.01 18.24 -9.40
CA LYS A 34 -3.37 17.69 -9.35
C LYS A 34 -3.43 16.35 -8.61
N ARG A 35 -2.46 15.46 -8.85
CA ARG A 35 -2.36 14.17 -8.13
C ARG A 35 -2.14 14.37 -6.63
N GLN A 36 -1.25 15.29 -6.24
CA GLN A 36 -1.01 15.58 -4.82
C GLN A 36 -2.28 16.12 -4.15
N TRP A 37 -2.94 17.10 -4.79
CA TRP A 37 -4.20 17.64 -4.30
C TRP A 37 -5.26 16.55 -4.14
N GLN A 38 -5.41 15.67 -5.15
CA GLN A 38 -6.39 14.59 -5.10
C GLN A 38 -6.09 13.62 -3.95
N ARG A 39 -4.82 13.23 -3.75
CA ARG A 39 -4.42 12.37 -2.61
C ARG A 39 -4.74 13.02 -1.27
N ALA A 40 -4.37 14.29 -1.10
CA ALA A 40 -4.66 15.04 0.12
C ALA A 40 -6.17 15.12 0.37
N LYS A 41 -6.96 15.42 -0.67
CA LYS A 41 -8.42 15.47 -0.56
C LYS A 41 -9.02 14.13 -0.20
N LEU A 42 -8.59 13.04 -0.83
CA LEU A 42 -9.03 11.71 -0.42
C LEU A 42 -8.68 11.43 1.05
N GLN A 43 -7.51 11.85 1.52
CA GLN A 43 -7.14 11.60 2.92
C GLN A 43 -7.95 12.43 3.92
N SER A 44 -8.20 13.71 3.63
CA SER A 44 -8.77 14.66 4.59
C SER A 44 -10.30 14.81 4.52
N ASP A 45 -10.93 14.36 3.44
CA ASP A 45 -12.34 14.66 3.13
C ASP A 45 -13.13 13.35 2.91
N PRO A 46 -13.79 12.82 3.95
CA PRO A 46 -14.58 11.59 3.88
C PRO A 46 -15.74 11.67 2.89
N ASP A 47 -16.43 12.81 2.82
CA ASP A 47 -17.56 13.02 1.91
C ASP A 47 -17.09 12.99 0.45
N TYR A 48 -15.95 13.62 0.16
CA TYR A 48 -15.33 13.53 -1.16
C TYR A 48 -15.03 12.08 -1.57
N ARG A 49 -14.54 11.25 -0.64
CA ARG A 49 -14.31 9.81 -0.90
C ARG A 49 -15.60 9.05 -1.19
N ILE A 50 -16.64 9.27 -0.40
CA ILE A 50 -17.94 8.60 -0.57
C ILE A 50 -18.55 9.00 -1.91
N ASN A 51 -18.58 10.29 -2.20
CA ASN A 51 -19.13 10.83 -3.44
C ASN A 51 -18.35 10.32 -4.66
N GLN A 52 -17.02 10.24 -4.59
CA GLN A 52 -16.22 9.67 -5.68
C GLN A 52 -16.57 8.20 -5.93
N ARG A 53 -16.75 7.40 -4.87
CA ARG A 53 -17.14 5.98 -4.97
C ARG A 53 -18.53 5.84 -5.58
N ALA A 54 -19.51 6.59 -5.08
CA ALA A 54 -20.88 6.55 -5.58
C ALA A 54 -20.95 6.94 -7.07
N ALA A 55 -20.22 8.00 -7.47
CA ALA A 55 -20.13 8.42 -8.86
C ALA A 55 -19.49 7.33 -9.75
N GLN A 56 -18.42 6.68 -9.28
CA GLN A 56 -17.77 5.60 -10.02
C GLN A 56 -18.70 4.38 -10.18
N GLN A 57 -19.41 4.00 -9.12
CA GLN A 57 -20.38 2.92 -9.14
C GLN A 57 -21.52 3.21 -10.11
N ALA A 58 -22.13 4.41 -10.00
CA ALA A 58 -23.20 4.83 -10.89
C ALA A 58 -22.74 4.93 -12.36
N TRP A 59 -21.48 5.29 -12.60
CA TRP A 59 -20.93 5.27 -13.95
C TRP A 59 -20.74 3.84 -14.46
N SER A 60 -20.20 2.94 -13.64
CA SER A 60 -19.98 1.53 -14.03
C SER A 60 -21.29 0.80 -14.31
N GLN A 61 -22.33 1.02 -13.50
CA GLN A 61 -23.67 0.44 -13.70
C GLN A 61 -24.32 0.92 -15.00
N ARG A 62 -24.06 2.18 -15.40
CA ARG A 62 -24.55 2.72 -16.68
C ARG A 62 -23.72 2.27 -17.88
N ASN A 63 -22.51 1.74 -17.65
CA ASN A 63 -21.52 1.47 -18.69
C ASN A 63 -20.87 0.09 -18.47
N GLU A 64 -21.69 -0.94 -18.27
CA GLU A 64 -21.21 -2.28 -17.87
C GLU A 64 -20.24 -2.89 -18.89
N ASP A 65 -20.53 -2.71 -20.18
CA ASP A 65 -19.73 -3.25 -21.28
C ASP A 65 -18.54 -2.36 -21.67
N TYR A 66 -18.39 -1.16 -21.08
CA TYR A 66 -17.37 -0.20 -21.50
C TYR A 66 -15.97 -0.81 -21.45
N TRP A 67 -15.62 -1.49 -20.35
CA TRP A 67 -14.28 -2.06 -20.22
C TRP A 67 -14.02 -3.20 -21.19
N ARG A 68 -15.05 -4.01 -21.51
CA ARG A 68 -14.93 -5.08 -22.52
C ARG A 68 -14.66 -4.45 -23.89
N ASN A 69 -15.53 -3.53 -24.31
CA ASN A 69 -15.42 -2.83 -25.59
C ASN A 69 -14.11 -2.04 -25.71
N TYR A 70 -13.69 -1.36 -24.65
CA TYR A 70 -12.43 -0.60 -24.63
C TYR A 70 -11.21 -1.49 -24.87
N ARG A 71 -11.22 -2.72 -24.32
CA ARG A 71 -10.14 -3.69 -24.47
C ARG A 71 -10.13 -4.31 -25.86
N ASP A 72 -11.30 -4.68 -26.38
CA ASP A 72 -11.47 -5.24 -27.72
C ASP A 72 -10.98 -4.26 -28.80
N VAL A 73 -11.24 -2.96 -28.61
CA VAL A 73 -10.81 -1.89 -29.53
C VAL A 73 -9.32 -1.52 -29.34
N ARG A 74 -8.70 -1.87 -28.21
CA ARG A 74 -7.30 -1.50 -27.89
C ARG A 74 -6.47 -2.68 -27.40
N PRO A 75 -6.25 -3.72 -28.22
CA PRO A 75 -5.47 -4.90 -27.84
C PRO A 75 -4.02 -4.55 -27.49
N ASP A 76 -3.39 -3.61 -28.21
CA ASP A 76 -2.01 -3.16 -27.94
C ASP A 76 -1.86 -2.54 -26.54
N TYR A 77 -2.89 -1.82 -26.08
CA TYR A 77 -2.91 -1.25 -24.73
C TYR A 77 -2.94 -2.36 -23.68
N GLU A 78 -3.75 -3.39 -23.90
CA GLU A 78 -3.79 -4.55 -23.00
C GLU A 78 -2.44 -5.26 -22.94
N GLN A 79 -1.86 -5.57 -24.11
CA GLN A 79 -0.61 -6.30 -24.20
C GLN A 79 0.50 -5.56 -23.46
N ARG A 80 0.64 -4.26 -23.72
CA ARG A 80 1.64 -3.43 -23.04
C ARG A 80 1.44 -3.39 -21.52
N ASN A 81 0.20 -3.38 -21.06
CA ASN A 81 -0.08 -3.43 -19.62
C ASN A 81 0.28 -4.79 -19.01
N ARG A 82 -0.01 -5.90 -19.72
CA ARG A 82 0.38 -7.26 -19.30
C ARG A 82 1.89 -7.41 -19.22
N GLU A 83 2.64 -6.91 -20.21
CA GLU A 83 4.10 -6.92 -20.21
C GLU A 83 4.68 -6.14 -19.02
N GLN A 84 4.18 -4.93 -18.78
CA GLN A 84 4.59 -4.14 -17.62
C GLN A 84 4.29 -4.84 -16.30
N GLN A 85 3.15 -5.53 -16.19
CA GLN A 85 2.83 -6.29 -14.99
C GLN A 85 3.84 -7.42 -14.78
N ARG A 86 4.16 -8.20 -15.82
CA ARG A 86 5.19 -9.26 -15.72
C ARG A 86 6.55 -8.69 -15.29
N SER A 87 6.95 -7.52 -15.80
CA SER A 87 8.19 -6.87 -15.37
C SER A 87 8.17 -6.44 -13.91
N ARG A 88 7.02 -5.97 -13.39
CA ARG A 88 6.87 -5.63 -11.97
C ARG A 88 6.95 -6.88 -11.10
N ASP A 89 6.20 -7.92 -11.46
CA ASP A 89 6.18 -9.19 -10.72
C ASP A 89 7.57 -9.86 -10.72
N ALA A 90 8.32 -9.76 -11.83
CA ALA A 90 9.70 -10.23 -11.89
C ALA A 90 10.61 -9.45 -10.92
N ARG A 91 10.55 -8.12 -10.93
CA ARG A 91 11.32 -7.28 -10.01
C ARG A 91 11.00 -7.55 -8.55
N GLU A 92 9.72 -7.75 -8.23
CA GLU A 92 9.30 -8.08 -6.87
C GLU A 92 9.86 -9.44 -6.42
N ARG A 93 9.85 -10.45 -7.31
CA ARG A 93 10.49 -11.74 -7.02
C ARG A 93 12.00 -11.63 -6.83
N ASP A 94 12.68 -10.82 -7.63
CA ASP A 94 14.12 -10.61 -7.50
C ASP A 94 14.45 -9.89 -6.18
N GLN A 95 13.69 -8.86 -5.81
CA GLN A 95 13.83 -8.17 -4.52
C GLN A 95 13.54 -9.10 -3.34
N ALA A 96 12.53 -9.96 -3.43
CA ALA A 96 12.24 -10.94 -2.40
C ALA A 96 13.38 -11.95 -2.24
N ARG A 97 13.99 -12.41 -3.34
CA ARG A 97 15.18 -13.28 -3.32
C ARG A 97 16.40 -12.59 -2.71
N GLU A 98 16.65 -11.33 -3.07
CA GLU A 98 17.73 -10.53 -2.49
C GLU A 98 17.55 -10.32 -0.97
N ALA A 99 16.32 -10.03 -0.53
CA ALA A 99 15.99 -9.89 0.89
C ALA A 99 16.10 -11.22 1.66
N ASP A 100 15.82 -12.35 1.01
CA ASP A 100 15.98 -13.70 1.59
C ASP A 100 17.46 -14.06 1.73
N LEU A 101 18.29 -13.77 0.72
CA LEU A 101 19.75 -13.93 0.77
C LEU A 101 20.40 -13.05 1.86
N ALA A 102 19.90 -11.83 2.08
CA ALA A 102 20.36 -10.93 3.14
C ALA A 102 19.90 -11.34 4.55
N LYS A 103 18.92 -12.24 4.68
CA LYS A 103 18.39 -12.75 5.96
C LYS A 103 19.03 -14.08 6.41
N MET A 104 20.17 -14.44 5.83
CA MET A 104 20.92 -15.65 6.21
C MET A 104 21.61 -15.61 7.58
N ASP A 105 21.41 -14.58 8.42
CA ASP A 105 21.62 -14.72 9.87
C ASP A 105 20.39 -15.39 10.50
N VAL A 106 20.40 -16.71 10.36
CA VAL A 106 19.29 -17.64 10.56
C VAL A 106 18.84 -17.71 12.03
N CYS A 107 17.68 -17.13 12.36
CA CYS A 107 16.86 -17.74 13.41
C CYS A 107 16.37 -19.10 12.88
N ARG A 108 17.05 -20.19 13.25
CA ARG A 108 16.70 -21.58 12.86
C ARG A 108 15.40 -22.09 13.50
N LEU A 109 14.60 -21.20 14.08
CA LEU A 109 13.34 -21.55 14.68
C LEU A 109 12.32 -21.74 13.55
N PRO A 110 11.61 -22.88 13.51
CA PRO A 110 10.53 -23.06 12.55
C PRO A 110 9.46 -21.96 12.70
N THR A 111 8.62 -21.75 11.69
CA THR A 111 7.51 -20.81 11.83
C THR A 111 6.51 -21.36 12.84
N GLY A 112 6.20 -20.59 13.90
CA GLY A 112 5.29 -21.05 14.94
C GLY A 112 5.08 -20.03 16.06
N LEU A 113 4.15 -20.35 16.96
CA LEU A 113 3.96 -19.59 18.19
C LEU A 113 4.98 -20.09 19.22
N TYR A 114 5.67 -19.17 19.88
CA TYR A 114 6.68 -19.48 20.87
C TYR A 114 6.35 -18.84 22.21
N ARG A 115 6.75 -19.53 23.29
CA ARG A 115 6.70 -19.01 24.65
C ARG A 115 8.12 -18.65 25.09
N ILE A 116 8.26 -17.46 25.66
CA ILE A 116 9.54 -16.97 26.19
C ILE A 116 9.45 -17.00 27.72
N THR A 117 10.31 -17.77 28.37
CA THR A 117 10.38 -17.88 29.83
C THR A 117 11.76 -17.49 30.33
N ARG A 118 11.86 -16.93 31.54
CA ARG A 118 13.16 -16.65 32.16
C ARG A 118 13.87 -17.95 32.48
N HIS A 119 15.16 -18.05 32.13
CA HIS A 119 15.91 -19.26 32.40
C HIS A 119 16.20 -19.37 33.92
N PRO A 120 15.83 -20.49 34.57
CA PRO A 120 15.86 -20.60 36.04
C PRO A 120 17.27 -20.50 36.63
N ALA A 121 18.29 -20.93 35.88
CA ALA A 121 19.70 -20.85 36.29
C ALA A 121 20.28 -19.42 36.31
N PHE A 122 19.58 -18.44 35.73
CA PHE A 122 20.05 -17.05 35.58
C PHE A 122 19.04 -16.06 36.17
N SER A 123 18.50 -16.38 37.35
CA SER A 123 17.40 -15.63 37.98
C SER A 123 17.78 -14.22 38.41
N ARG A 124 19.08 -13.90 38.55
CA ARG A 124 19.54 -12.57 38.95
C ARG A 124 20.98 -12.30 38.50
N GLN A 125 21.14 -11.45 37.49
CA GLN A 125 22.41 -10.76 37.23
C GLN A 125 22.15 -9.25 37.18
N SER A 126 23.10 -8.49 37.74
CA SER A 126 23.24 -7.06 37.45
C SER A 126 23.73 -6.89 36.02
N GLY A 127 23.04 -6.05 35.24
CA GLY A 127 23.49 -5.52 33.96
C GLY A 127 22.63 -5.99 32.78
N ASP A 128 21.76 -5.10 32.28
CA ASP A 128 21.11 -4.91 30.97
C ASP A 128 20.79 -6.09 30.03
N SER A 129 20.94 -7.35 30.44
CA SER A 129 20.79 -8.53 29.61
C SER A 129 20.01 -9.63 30.33
N TRP A 130 18.97 -10.14 29.67
CA TRP A 130 18.11 -11.22 30.18
C TRP A 130 18.37 -12.51 29.41
N VAL A 131 18.67 -13.59 30.12
CA VAL A 131 18.73 -14.93 29.52
C VAL A 131 17.34 -15.56 29.57
N VAL A 132 16.84 -15.96 28.41
CA VAL A 132 15.49 -16.54 28.25
C VAL A 132 15.57 -17.87 27.51
N GLU A 133 14.64 -18.76 27.84
CA GLU A 133 14.36 -19.99 27.10
C GLU A 133 13.18 -19.74 26.16
N ILE A 134 13.29 -20.19 24.91
CA ILE A 134 12.25 -20.07 23.88
C ILE A 134 11.74 -21.48 23.53
N THR A 135 10.49 -21.76 23.85
CA THR A 135 9.88 -23.08 23.63
C THR A 135 8.72 -22.97 22.63
N PRO A 136 8.63 -23.85 21.60
CA PRO A 136 7.49 -23.85 20.70
C PRO A 136 6.21 -24.19 21.46
N VAL A 137 5.16 -23.40 21.24
CA VAL A 137 3.82 -23.69 21.73
C VAL A 137 3.14 -24.53 20.66
N ALA A 138 2.87 -25.79 20.97
CA ALA A 138 1.97 -26.61 20.17
C ALA A 138 0.58 -25.97 20.25
N VAL A 139 0.23 -25.16 19.26
CA VAL A 139 -1.16 -24.77 19.04
C VAL A 139 -1.83 -26.00 18.43
N THR A 140 -2.40 -26.85 19.26
CA THR A 140 -3.39 -27.81 18.80
C THR A 140 -4.62 -27.00 18.37
N CYS A 141 -4.56 -26.42 17.18
CA CYS A 141 -5.74 -25.86 16.54
C CYS A 141 -6.51 -27.06 15.97
N PRO A 142 -7.69 -27.42 16.49
CA PRO A 142 -8.57 -28.29 15.73
C PRO A 142 -8.91 -27.56 14.43
N ARG A 143 -8.30 -28.05 13.34
CA ARG A 143 -8.53 -27.74 11.92
C ARG A 143 -9.62 -26.70 11.67
N LYS A 144 -9.24 -25.48 11.32
CA LYS A 144 -10.13 -24.62 10.53
C LYS A 144 -10.22 -25.25 9.14
N MET A 145 -11.35 -25.87 8.83
CA MET A 145 -11.75 -26.11 7.44
C MET A 145 -11.87 -24.75 6.76
N ASP A 146 -11.36 -24.68 5.53
CA ASP A 146 -11.59 -23.56 4.61
C ASP A 146 -13.10 -23.32 4.51
N VAL A 147 -13.57 -22.19 5.06
CA VAL A 147 -14.85 -21.61 4.69
C VAL A 147 -14.53 -20.39 3.84
N SER A 148 -15.07 -20.46 2.63
CA SER A 148 -14.91 -19.55 1.51
C SER A 148 -14.97 -18.07 1.87
N ARG A 149 -14.21 -17.32 1.08
CA ARG A 149 -14.21 -15.87 0.98
C ARG A 149 -15.56 -15.39 0.45
N GLU A 150 -16.52 -15.17 1.33
CA GLU A 150 -17.72 -14.36 1.08
C GLU A 150 -18.13 -13.62 2.37
N ASP A 151 -18.09 -12.28 2.24
CA ASP A 151 -18.96 -11.27 2.85
C ASP A 151 -19.27 -11.30 4.35
N LEU A 152 -18.85 -10.23 5.04
CA LEU A 152 -19.61 -9.50 6.07
C LEU A 152 -18.77 -8.31 6.59
N ILE A 153 -19.00 -7.12 6.05
CA ILE A 153 -18.87 -5.89 6.84
C ILE A 153 -20.28 -5.36 6.97
N ASP A 154 -20.98 -5.81 8.00
CA ASP A 154 -22.20 -5.16 8.44
C ASP A 154 -21.82 -4.04 9.41
N ALA A 155 -22.19 -2.82 9.02
CA ALA A 155 -22.03 -1.62 9.81
C ALA A 155 -23.31 -1.40 10.63
N ALA A 156 -23.23 -1.59 11.95
CA ALA A 156 -24.18 -1.10 12.94
C ALA A 156 -23.46 -1.14 14.30
N SER A 157 -23.44 -0.14 15.18
CA SER A 157 -24.17 1.11 15.25
C SER A 157 -23.38 2.08 16.14
N ILE A 158 -23.54 3.35 15.81
CA ILE A 158 -23.28 4.51 16.65
C ILE A 158 -24.12 4.39 17.95
N ARG A 159 -23.42 4.34 19.10
CA ARG A 159 -23.57 5.13 20.35
C ARG A 159 -24.94 5.22 21.07
N PRO A 160 -24.97 5.54 22.38
CA PRO A 160 -24.54 6.84 22.94
C PRO A 160 -23.10 6.87 23.49
#